data_AF-A0A364NGR2-F1
#
_entry.id   AF-A0A364NGR2-F1
#
_cell.length_a   1.000
_cell.length_b   1.000
_cell.length_c   1.000
_cell.angle_alpha   90.00
_cell.angle_beta   90.00
_cell.angle_gamma   90.00
#
_symmetry.space_group_name_H-M   'P 1'
#
loop_
_entity.id
_entity.type
_entity.pdbx_description
1 polymer ?
#
loop_
_entity_poly.entity_id
_entity_poly.type
_entity_poly.pdbx_seq_one_letter_code
_entity_poly.pdbx_strand_id
1 'polypeptide(L)'
;MDRRCYIFWDICLYLWHYKLTAVECNGWLWGCKHLRSAGLSYAQGHRPYYPYFGNILFQAVRSGSSGMVKYWLDVRKIAAAEDLAYIGDLESVVAFAIAMRSQQVIMKILVTHLVDQRRWLQQAVERYGSQCSCVFKSAGILDVHASCALRVLDEEFDVPPSIRPTRRSIYHERFLYCMPFAHPSYDPARDLQMLYESGFTDVGGKYLECNRDAWCPPLIYGIIASSSSIQATLDTADWFLSKGAKWNEVWPGSRTAASHCLGDAVGRLFPKESFKDEVASVLQHNIHDDCACHCSTHGCTSATSFLKSSYAQTEDLVDLGVVYPKHNTSTIRSYYLTRFDRNIACVSLATQDAQHKWILSEFIRLCVFVMLGIRHICCNLDKIIMPFGEPDFTRQPLPRYSPEELQTIAEEDAHLISILEEMVPRFDKQCDEHDGDLRSFVDDVLIPEMIIVLERLKKEDETEYAAGRREVGVVMYE
;
A
#
# COMPACT_ATOMS: atom_id res chain seq x y z
N MET A 1 -31.43 49.17 -5.57
CA MET A 1 -31.45 47.79 -5.04
C MET A 1 -30.08 47.19 -5.27
N ASP A 2 -29.36 46.92 -4.17
CA ASP A 2 -27.92 46.66 -4.16
C ASP A 2 -27.61 45.19 -4.55
N ARG A 3 -26.62 44.96 -5.42
CA ARG A 3 -26.22 43.63 -5.93
C ARG A 3 -25.81 42.65 -4.81
N ARG A 4 -25.54 43.16 -3.62
CA ARG A 4 -25.25 42.38 -2.40
C ARG A 4 -26.45 41.57 -1.87
N CYS A 5 -27.68 41.99 -2.14
CA CYS A 5 -28.86 41.26 -1.66
C CYS A 5 -29.21 40.01 -2.49
N TYR A 6 -28.85 39.96 -3.79
CA TYR A 6 -29.12 38.80 -4.64
C TYR A 6 -28.20 37.62 -4.31
N ILE A 7 -26.92 37.89 -4.04
CA ILE A 7 -25.96 36.87 -3.57
C ILE A 7 -26.40 36.29 -2.22
N PHE A 8 -27.00 37.10 -1.35
CA PHE A 8 -27.49 36.65 -0.05
C PHE A 8 -28.66 35.66 -0.16
N TRP A 9 -29.57 35.86 -1.11
CA TRP A 9 -30.73 34.97 -1.30
C TRP A 9 -30.38 33.65 -1.98
N ASP A 10 -29.49 33.65 -2.98
CA ASP A 10 -29.00 32.41 -3.59
C ASP A 10 -28.16 31.59 -2.60
N ILE A 11 -27.35 32.24 -1.76
CA ILE A 11 -26.62 31.59 -0.66
C ILE A 11 -27.61 31.00 0.37
N CYS A 12 -28.68 31.71 0.75
CA CYS A 12 -29.67 31.21 1.71
C CYS A 12 -30.50 30.01 1.20
N LEU A 13 -30.87 29.99 -0.09
CA LEU A 13 -31.58 28.85 -0.70
C LEU A 13 -30.67 27.64 -0.91
N TYR A 14 -29.39 27.84 -1.26
CA TYR A 14 -28.39 26.77 -1.30
C TYR A 14 -28.01 26.24 0.10
N LEU A 15 -27.97 27.12 1.11
CA LEU A 15 -27.73 26.78 2.53
C LEU A 15 -28.86 25.93 3.15
N TRP A 16 -30.07 25.99 2.59
CA TRP A 16 -31.20 25.16 3.03
C TRP A 16 -30.97 23.67 2.70
N HIS A 17 -30.27 23.36 1.60
CA HIS A 17 -29.92 21.98 1.22
C HIS A 17 -28.48 21.58 1.60
N TYR A 18 -27.56 22.54 1.67
CA TYR A 18 -26.14 22.34 2.01
C TYR A 18 -25.72 23.26 3.17
N LYS A 19 -26.06 22.89 4.41
CA LYS A 19 -25.65 23.64 5.63
C LYS A 19 -24.12 23.78 5.73
N LEU A 20 -23.62 24.95 6.20
CA LEU A 20 -22.24 25.36 6.58
C LEU A 20 -21.08 25.08 5.60
N THR A 21 -21.00 23.92 4.96
CA THR A 21 -19.90 23.46 4.10
C THR A 21 -19.67 24.35 2.87
N ALA A 22 -20.74 24.86 2.22
CA ALA A 22 -20.60 25.71 1.03
C ALA A 22 -20.08 27.13 1.34
N VAL A 23 -20.36 27.65 2.54
CA VAL A 23 -19.89 28.96 3.02
C VAL A 23 -18.41 28.90 3.39
N GLU A 24 -17.96 27.74 3.87
CA GLU A 24 -16.58 27.47 4.26
C GLU A 24 -15.65 27.33 3.06
N CYS A 25 -16.13 26.75 1.95
CA CYS A 25 -15.41 26.68 0.68
C CYS A 25 -14.95 28.06 0.16
N ASN A 26 -15.67 29.13 0.50
CA ASN A 26 -15.42 30.50 0.03
C ASN A 26 -14.61 31.36 1.00
N GLY A 27 -14.12 30.82 2.12
CA GLY A 27 -13.30 31.61 3.04
C GLY A 27 -14.10 32.59 3.92
N TRP A 28 -15.43 32.50 3.97
CA TRP A 28 -16.31 33.50 4.60
C TRP A 28 -16.37 33.36 6.14
N LEU A 29 -15.25 33.66 6.79
CA LEU A 29 -15.07 33.56 8.25
C LEU A 29 -16.13 34.31 9.05
N TRP A 30 -16.49 35.53 8.63
CA TRP A 30 -17.49 36.35 9.33
C TRP A 30 -18.86 35.67 9.35
N GLY A 31 -19.29 35.09 8.21
CA GLY A 31 -20.52 34.33 8.12
C GLY A 31 -20.51 33.11 9.02
N CYS A 32 -19.41 32.33 9.01
CA CYS A 32 -19.26 31.15 9.87
C CYS A 32 -19.43 31.49 11.36
N LYS A 33 -18.84 32.61 11.81
CA LYS A 33 -18.98 33.10 13.19
C LYS A 33 -20.43 33.45 13.53
N HIS A 34 -21.12 34.18 12.65
CA HIS A 34 -22.50 34.61 12.87
C HIS A 34 -23.47 33.43 12.89
N LEU A 35 -23.34 32.51 11.93
CA LEU A 35 -24.17 31.32 11.86
C LEU A 35 -24.03 30.46 13.12
N ARG A 36 -22.80 30.24 13.59
CA ARG A 36 -22.57 29.49 14.84
C ARG A 36 -23.10 30.22 16.07
N SER A 37 -22.94 31.55 16.16
CA SER A 37 -23.52 32.34 17.25
C SER A 37 -25.05 32.34 17.25
N ALA A 38 -25.67 32.13 16.09
CA ALA A 38 -27.11 31.98 15.94
C ALA A 38 -27.62 30.56 16.27
N GLY A 39 -26.75 29.67 16.77
CA GLY A 39 -27.12 28.32 17.19
C GLY A 39 -27.26 27.32 16.05
N LEU A 40 -26.80 27.63 14.84
CA LEU A 40 -26.79 26.67 13.75
C LEU A 40 -25.77 25.56 14.04
N SER A 41 -26.25 24.32 13.96
CA SER A 41 -25.47 23.10 14.16
C SER A 41 -25.22 22.34 12.85
N TYR A 42 -24.32 21.35 12.91
CA TYR A 42 -23.94 20.51 11.79
C TYR A 42 -25.14 19.76 11.19
N ALA A 43 -25.13 19.53 9.87
CA ALA A 43 -26.15 18.71 9.22
C ALA A 43 -26.00 17.24 9.63
N GLN A 44 -26.77 16.79 10.62
CA GLN A 44 -26.88 15.37 10.90
C GLN A 44 -27.52 14.66 9.68
N GLY A 45 -26.87 13.61 9.16
CA GLY A 45 -27.42 12.74 8.11
C GLY A 45 -26.79 12.84 6.71
N HIS A 46 -26.03 13.90 6.38
CA HIS A 46 -25.28 13.97 5.12
C HIS A 46 -23.78 13.76 5.37
N ARG A 47 -23.36 12.50 5.46
CA ARG A 47 -21.95 12.17 5.23
C ARG A 47 -21.73 12.27 3.71
N PRO A 48 -20.79 13.09 3.21
CA PRO A 48 -20.46 13.06 1.80
C PRO A 48 -19.99 11.66 1.42
N TYR A 49 -20.24 11.28 0.16
CA TYR A 49 -19.83 10.00 -0.42
C TYR A 49 -18.34 9.72 -0.21
N TYR A 50 -17.54 10.77 -0.02
CA TYR A 50 -16.17 10.71 0.48
C TYR A 50 -16.09 11.41 1.85
N PRO A 51 -15.80 10.68 2.94
CA PRO A 51 -15.79 11.25 4.29
C PRO A 51 -14.82 12.42 4.46
N TYR A 52 -13.75 12.46 3.66
CA TYR A 52 -12.69 13.48 3.77
C TYR A 52 -13.07 14.85 3.20
N PHE A 53 -13.91 14.91 2.17
CA PHE A 53 -14.28 16.18 1.52
C PHE A 53 -15.43 16.91 2.24
N GLY A 54 -16.02 16.31 3.28
CA GLY A 54 -17.08 16.94 4.08
C GLY A 54 -16.59 17.74 5.27
N ASN A 55 -15.36 17.51 5.70
CA ASN A 55 -14.87 18.04 6.96
C ASN A 55 -14.55 19.52 6.87
N ILE A 56 -14.94 20.27 7.89
CA ILE A 56 -14.86 21.74 7.88
C ILE A 56 -13.41 22.22 7.80
N LEU A 57 -12.48 21.56 8.50
CA LEU A 57 -11.07 21.91 8.43
C LEU A 57 -10.48 21.68 7.03
N PHE A 58 -10.93 20.67 6.30
CA PHE A 58 -10.53 20.49 4.89
C PHE A 58 -11.01 21.65 4.03
N GLN A 59 -12.24 22.11 4.23
CA GLN A 59 -12.78 23.27 3.50
C GLN A 59 -12.05 24.57 3.87
N ALA A 60 -11.74 24.76 5.16
CA ALA A 60 -10.94 25.88 5.63
C ALA A 60 -9.55 25.89 4.96
N VAL A 61 -8.89 24.74 4.83
CA VAL A 61 -7.62 24.60 4.10
C VAL A 61 -7.79 24.94 2.61
N ARG A 62 -8.81 24.37 1.95
CA ARG A 62 -9.09 24.64 0.51
C ARG A 62 -9.40 26.11 0.23
N SER A 63 -10.01 26.81 1.16
CA SER A 63 -10.30 28.24 1.02
C SER A 63 -9.05 29.13 0.98
N GLY A 64 -7.89 28.61 1.42
CA GLY A 64 -6.66 29.37 1.56
C GLY A 64 -6.68 30.39 2.71
N SER A 65 -7.73 30.40 3.54
CA SER A 65 -7.88 31.35 4.66
C SER A 65 -7.29 30.81 5.96
N SER A 66 -6.10 31.28 6.31
CA SER A 66 -5.47 30.95 7.61
C SER A 66 -6.32 31.37 8.81
N GLY A 67 -7.13 32.44 8.67
CA GLY A 67 -8.08 32.88 9.70
C GLY A 67 -9.20 31.87 9.93
N MET A 68 -9.70 31.23 8.87
CA MET A 68 -10.67 30.13 9.01
C MET A 68 -10.06 28.90 9.66
N VAL A 69 -8.85 28.51 9.25
CA VAL A 69 -8.13 27.38 9.84
C VAL A 69 -7.95 27.58 11.35
N LYS A 70 -7.47 28.76 11.78
CA LYS A 70 -7.33 29.09 13.21
C LYS A 70 -8.66 29.04 13.96
N TYR A 71 -9.70 29.68 13.40
CA TYR A 71 -11.01 29.70 14.01
C TYR A 71 -11.55 28.28 14.27
N TRP A 72 -11.48 27.41 13.26
CA TRP A 72 -11.98 26.04 13.38
C TRP A 72 -11.11 25.14 14.26
N LEU A 73 -9.80 25.39 14.35
CA LEU A 73 -8.95 24.75 15.36
C LEU A 73 -9.33 25.18 16.79
N ASP A 74 -9.68 26.44 17.01
CA ASP A 74 -10.15 26.92 18.32
C ASP A 74 -11.54 26.36 18.66
N VAL A 75 -12.43 26.25 17.66
CA VAL A 75 -13.70 25.54 17.81
C VAL A 75 -13.48 24.10 18.23
N ARG A 76 -12.55 23.41 17.56
CA ARG A 76 -12.23 21.99 17.79
C ARG A 76 -11.81 21.72 19.24
N LYS A 77 -11.04 22.61 19.86
CA LYS A 77 -10.51 22.44 21.24
C LYS A 77 -11.61 22.15 22.27
N ILE A 78 -12.76 22.79 22.12
CA ILE A 78 -13.90 22.71 23.06
C ILE A 78 -15.10 21.95 22.50
N ALA A 79 -14.97 21.32 21.33
CA ALA A 79 -16.05 20.59 20.69
C ALA A 79 -16.31 19.24 21.38
N ALA A 80 -17.57 18.82 21.40
CA ALA A 80 -17.94 17.48 21.84
C ALA A 80 -17.46 16.42 20.83
N ALA A 81 -17.37 15.16 21.26
CA ALA A 81 -16.85 14.07 20.42
C ALA A 81 -17.68 13.89 19.13
N GLU A 82 -18.99 14.08 19.20
CA GLU A 82 -19.91 13.96 18.07
C GLU A 82 -19.68 15.04 17.01
N ASP A 83 -19.26 16.23 17.44
CA ASP A 83 -19.00 17.37 16.58
C ASP A 83 -17.64 17.26 15.86
N LEU A 84 -16.66 16.59 16.48
CA LEU A 84 -15.32 16.42 15.92
C LEU A 84 -15.33 15.65 14.59
N ALA A 85 -16.28 14.73 14.41
CA ALA A 85 -16.46 14.00 13.15
C ALA A 85 -16.81 14.93 11.97
N TYR A 86 -17.44 16.08 12.23
CA TYR A 86 -17.78 17.08 11.21
C TYR A 86 -16.67 18.13 11.04
N ILE A 87 -15.99 18.48 12.13
CA ILE A 87 -14.88 19.45 12.09
C ILE A 87 -13.68 18.85 11.35
N GLY A 88 -13.36 17.57 11.63
CA GLY A 88 -12.22 16.85 11.09
C GLY A 88 -11.11 16.60 12.12
N ASP A 89 -10.29 15.60 11.84
CA ASP A 89 -9.12 15.21 12.62
C ASP A 89 -7.84 15.91 12.15
N LEU A 90 -6.86 16.04 13.05
CA LEU A 90 -5.67 16.84 12.78
C LEU A 90 -4.74 16.14 11.80
N GLU A 91 -4.55 14.83 11.93
CA GLU A 91 -3.66 14.02 11.11
C GLU A 91 -4.06 14.09 9.64
N SER A 92 -5.34 13.80 9.33
CA SER A 92 -5.84 13.85 7.97
C SER A 92 -5.80 15.26 7.38
N VAL A 93 -6.11 16.30 8.17
CA VAL A 93 -6.07 17.71 7.72
C VAL A 93 -4.64 18.16 7.45
N VAL A 94 -3.67 17.80 8.29
CA VAL A 94 -2.24 18.09 8.08
C VAL A 94 -1.77 17.43 6.79
N ALA A 95 -1.98 16.13 6.64
CA ALA A 95 -1.55 15.39 5.45
C ALA A 95 -2.22 15.94 4.17
N PHE A 96 -3.52 16.26 4.24
CA PHE A 96 -4.22 16.90 3.13
C PHE A 96 -3.62 18.27 2.79
N ALA A 97 -3.31 19.11 3.77
CA ALA A 97 -2.74 20.42 3.54
C ALA A 97 -1.35 20.32 2.89
N ILE A 98 -0.53 19.34 3.30
CA ILE A 98 0.78 19.01 2.69
C ILE A 98 0.59 18.63 1.22
N ALA A 99 -0.28 17.65 0.98
CA ALA A 99 -0.61 17.14 -0.34
C ALA A 99 -1.10 18.24 -1.29
N MET A 100 -1.95 19.14 -0.79
CA MET A 100 -2.50 20.27 -1.54
C MET A 100 -1.52 21.42 -1.75
N ARG A 101 -0.28 21.33 -1.24
CA ARG A 101 0.71 22.41 -1.31
C ARG A 101 0.15 23.72 -0.75
N SER A 102 -0.57 23.62 0.36
CA SER A 102 -1.23 24.76 0.98
C SER A 102 -0.21 25.84 1.35
N GLN A 103 -0.69 27.08 1.49
CA GLN A 103 0.17 28.20 1.88
C GLN A 103 0.98 27.86 3.14
N GLN A 104 2.28 28.22 3.14
CA GLN A 104 3.19 27.90 4.26
C GLN A 104 2.63 28.32 5.63
N VAL A 105 1.87 29.41 5.69
CA VAL A 105 1.26 29.88 6.94
C VAL A 105 0.23 28.89 7.47
N ILE A 106 -0.61 28.29 6.61
CA ILE A 106 -1.61 27.28 6.98
C ILE A 106 -0.90 26.01 7.42
N MET A 107 0.11 25.59 6.67
CA MET A 107 0.93 24.42 7.01
C MET A 107 1.55 24.55 8.39
N LYS A 108 2.21 25.68 8.66
CA LYS A 108 2.83 25.95 9.96
C LYS A 108 1.80 25.91 11.09
N ILE A 109 0.60 26.49 10.89
CA ILE A 109 -0.47 26.48 11.89
C ILE A 109 -0.88 25.04 12.22
N LEU A 110 -1.16 24.22 11.20
CA LEU A 110 -1.67 22.85 11.37
C LEU A 110 -0.62 21.93 12.01
N VAL A 111 0.61 21.94 11.48
CA VAL A 111 1.71 21.13 12.03
C VAL A 111 2.00 21.52 13.48
N THR A 112 2.00 22.81 13.81
CA THR A 112 2.18 23.26 15.21
C THR A 112 1.09 22.70 16.12
N HIS A 113 -0.18 22.73 15.69
CA HIS A 113 -1.27 22.17 16.50
C HIS A 113 -1.16 20.65 16.68
N LEU A 114 -0.70 19.91 15.67
CA LEU A 114 -0.45 18.47 15.79
C LEU A 114 0.71 18.18 16.75
N VAL A 115 1.81 18.94 16.65
CA VAL A 115 2.95 18.85 17.59
C VAL A 115 2.51 19.13 19.02
N ASP A 116 1.72 20.19 19.23
CA ASP A 116 1.21 20.57 20.56
C ASP A 116 0.29 19.49 21.14
N GLN A 117 -0.54 18.85 20.30
CA GLN A 117 -1.37 17.71 20.70
C GLN A 117 -0.52 16.55 21.22
N ARG A 118 0.55 16.18 20.51
CA ARG A 118 1.45 15.08 20.93
C ARG A 118 2.24 15.41 22.18
N ARG A 119 2.74 16.64 22.30
CA ARG A 119 3.42 17.12 23.52
C ARG A 119 2.51 17.12 24.72
N TRP A 120 1.25 17.54 24.55
CA TRP A 120 0.26 17.48 25.62
C TRP A 120 0.06 16.03 26.09
N LEU A 121 -0.07 15.07 25.17
CA LEU A 121 -0.24 13.65 25.52
C LEU A 121 0.95 13.11 26.30
N GLN A 122 2.16 13.43 25.84
CA GLN A 122 3.38 13.06 26.54
C GLN A 122 3.42 13.62 27.97
N GLN A 123 3.17 14.92 28.14
CA GLN A 123 3.15 15.57 29.46
C GLN A 123 2.05 15.02 30.37
N ALA A 124 0.88 14.71 29.81
CA ALA A 124 -0.23 14.14 30.55
C ALA A 124 0.14 12.74 31.07
N VAL A 125 0.74 11.90 30.23
CA VAL A 125 1.20 10.55 30.66
C VAL A 125 2.29 10.64 31.71
N GLU A 126 3.27 11.54 31.55
CA GLU A 126 4.34 11.74 32.55
C GLU A 126 3.79 12.18 33.91
N ARG A 127 2.67 12.91 33.92
CA ARG A 127 2.07 13.46 35.14
C ARG A 127 1.02 12.57 35.79
N TYR A 128 0.20 11.90 34.99
CA TYR A 128 -1.00 11.20 35.44
C TYR A 128 -1.00 9.71 35.05
N GLY A 129 -0.08 9.28 34.20
CA GLY A 129 -0.06 7.91 33.71
C GLY A 129 0.29 6.91 34.79
N SER A 130 -0.47 5.81 34.85
CA SER A 130 -0.14 4.61 35.60
C SER A 130 1.03 3.86 34.93
N GLN A 131 1.54 2.80 35.57
CA GLN A 131 2.57 1.95 34.95
C GLN A 131 2.03 1.29 33.68
N CYS A 132 2.50 1.74 32.51
CA CYS A 132 2.27 1.07 31.25
C CYS A 132 3.26 -0.08 31.06
N SER A 133 2.81 -1.23 30.56
CA SER A 133 3.72 -2.29 30.12
C SER A 133 4.37 -2.00 28.76
N CYS A 134 3.99 -0.91 28.09
CA CYS A 134 4.63 -0.42 26.89
C CYS A 134 5.73 0.57 27.28
N VAL A 135 6.96 0.33 26.80
CA VAL A 135 8.04 1.29 26.96
C VAL A 135 7.86 2.34 25.87
N PHE A 136 7.45 3.55 26.24
CA PHE A 136 7.35 4.65 25.29
C PHE A 136 8.74 5.04 24.80
N LYS A 137 9.07 4.63 23.58
CA LYS A 137 10.31 5.02 22.92
C LYS A 137 9.98 6.14 21.95
N SER A 138 10.58 7.31 22.13
CA SER A 138 10.53 8.39 21.13
C SER A 138 11.90 9.02 20.99
N ALA A 139 12.23 9.48 19.78
CA ALA A 139 13.43 10.29 19.56
C ALA A 139 13.15 11.81 19.66
N GLY A 140 11.89 12.20 19.83
CA GLY A 140 11.47 13.59 19.90
C GLY A 140 10.02 13.73 20.38
N ILE A 141 9.07 13.60 19.45
CA ILE A 141 7.63 13.70 19.75
C ILE A 141 7.04 12.30 19.86
N LEU A 142 6.19 12.07 20.87
CA LEU A 142 5.46 10.81 21.06
C LEU A 142 4.37 10.64 19.99
N ASP A 143 4.71 10.10 18.81
CA ASP A 143 3.73 9.92 17.73
C ASP A 143 3.27 8.47 17.59
N VAL A 144 4.19 7.54 17.33
CA VAL A 144 3.90 6.10 17.15
C VAL A 144 3.19 5.49 18.37
N HIS A 145 3.55 5.95 19.56
CA HIS A 145 2.96 5.49 20.81
C HIS A 145 1.83 6.40 21.34
N ALA A 146 1.34 7.36 20.56
CA ALA A 146 0.30 8.29 21.01
C ALA A 146 -1.00 7.55 21.42
N SER A 147 -1.39 6.51 20.69
CA SER A 147 -2.53 5.66 21.07
C SER A 147 -2.27 4.81 22.32
N CYS A 148 -1.02 4.39 22.55
CA CYS A 148 -0.64 3.68 23.77
C CYS A 148 -0.73 4.62 24.99
N ALA A 149 -0.25 5.85 24.84
CA ALA A 149 -0.34 6.91 25.84
C ALA A 149 -1.78 7.26 26.19
N LEU A 150 -2.65 7.43 25.20
CA LEU A 150 -4.09 7.63 25.43
C LEU A 150 -4.70 6.54 26.31
N ARG A 151 -4.39 5.28 26.02
CA ARG A 151 -4.96 4.14 26.76
C ARG A 151 -4.58 4.17 28.24
N VAL A 152 -3.34 4.55 28.54
CA VAL A 152 -2.86 4.71 29.93
C VAL A 152 -3.56 5.87 30.62
N LEU A 153 -3.83 6.95 29.89
CA LEU A 153 -4.58 8.08 30.44
C LEU A 153 -6.05 7.74 30.66
N ASP A 154 -6.69 7.01 29.76
CA ASP A 154 -8.12 6.67 29.85
C ASP A 154 -8.50 5.89 31.12
N GLU A 155 -7.53 5.24 31.79
CA GLU A 155 -7.76 4.56 33.07
C GLU A 155 -7.85 5.53 34.26
N GLU A 156 -7.19 6.70 34.19
CA GLU A 156 -6.94 7.57 35.34
C GLU A 156 -7.29 9.06 35.11
N PHE A 157 -7.58 9.45 33.86
CA PHE A 157 -7.72 10.84 33.44
C PHE A 157 -8.73 10.99 32.29
N ASP A 158 -9.64 11.95 32.40
CA ASP A 158 -10.59 12.29 31.32
C ASP A 158 -9.90 13.09 30.21
N VAL A 159 -9.40 12.39 29.19
CA VAL A 159 -8.71 13.02 28.06
C VAL A 159 -9.71 13.75 27.16
N PRO A 160 -9.55 15.07 26.93
CA PRO A 160 -10.43 15.83 26.04
C PRO A 160 -10.53 15.17 24.66
N PRO A 161 -11.74 15.02 24.08
CA PRO A 161 -11.93 14.38 22.78
C PRO A 161 -11.07 15.00 21.66
N SER A 162 -10.83 16.30 21.72
CA SER A 162 -10.02 17.04 20.75
C SER A 162 -8.54 16.64 20.76
N ILE A 163 -8.03 16.09 21.86
CA ILE A 163 -6.62 15.68 21.97
C ILE A 163 -6.39 14.24 21.51
N ARG A 164 -7.46 13.44 21.34
CA ARG A 164 -7.34 12.05 20.92
C ARG A 164 -6.84 11.94 19.46
N PRO A 165 -5.67 11.32 19.20
CA PRO A 165 -5.28 10.89 17.86
C PRO A 165 -6.33 9.99 17.21
N THR A 166 -6.55 10.19 15.92
CA THR A 166 -7.39 9.33 15.08
C THR A 166 -6.58 8.30 14.30
N ARG A 167 -5.28 8.54 14.14
CA ARG A 167 -4.32 7.66 13.47
C ARG A 167 -3.29 7.14 14.46
N ARG A 168 -2.67 6.02 14.09
CA ARG A 168 -1.59 5.41 14.87
C ARG A 168 -0.33 6.27 14.87
N SER A 169 -0.03 6.90 13.74
CA SER A 169 1.02 7.90 13.56
C SER A 169 0.59 8.80 12.40
N ILE A 170 1.18 10.00 12.30
CA ILE A 170 1.00 10.84 11.11
C ILE A 170 1.45 10.12 9.83
N TYR A 171 2.42 9.20 9.91
CA TYR A 171 2.88 8.41 8.77
C TYR A 171 1.91 7.29 8.35
N HIS A 172 0.86 7.04 9.14
CA HIS A 172 -0.26 6.16 8.76
C HIS A 172 -1.43 6.97 8.21
N GLU A 173 -1.15 8.09 7.55
CA GLU A 173 -2.15 8.90 6.87
C GLU A 173 -1.97 8.82 5.36
N ARG A 174 -3.00 8.31 4.69
CA ARG A 174 -2.98 7.99 3.26
C ARG A 174 -2.68 9.19 2.38
N PHE A 175 -3.16 10.38 2.75
CA PHE A 175 -2.95 11.59 1.95
C PHE A 175 -1.47 11.95 1.74
N LEU A 176 -0.57 11.39 2.55
CA LEU A 176 0.88 11.54 2.35
C LEU A 176 1.41 10.76 1.14
N TYR A 177 0.75 9.66 0.73
CA TYR A 177 1.24 8.70 -0.27
C TYR A 177 0.36 8.61 -1.53
N CYS A 178 -0.93 8.94 -1.38
CA CYS A 178 -1.92 8.81 -2.44
C CYS A 178 -2.82 10.05 -2.47
N MET A 179 -2.69 10.84 -3.54
CA MET A 179 -3.65 11.87 -3.87
C MET A 179 -4.26 11.61 -5.26
N PRO A 180 -5.60 11.48 -5.37
CA PRO A 180 -6.27 11.21 -6.64
C PRO A 180 -6.19 12.36 -7.66
N PHE A 181 -5.65 13.52 -7.29
CA PHE A 181 -5.49 14.70 -8.14
C PHE A 181 -4.03 15.13 -8.28
N ALA A 182 -3.09 14.19 -8.17
CA ALA A 182 -1.66 14.47 -8.11
C ALA A 182 -1.23 15.57 -9.09
N HIS A 183 -0.82 16.69 -8.51
CA HIS A 183 -0.14 17.76 -9.20
C HIS A 183 1.15 17.18 -9.82
N PRO A 184 1.59 17.60 -11.02
CA PRO A 184 2.81 17.09 -11.65
C PRO A 184 4.11 17.27 -10.84
N SER A 185 4.05 17.92 -9.67
CA SER A 185 5.16 18.10 -8.72
C SER A 185 4.89 17.44 -7.35
N TYR A 186 4.08 16.39 -7.34
CA TYR A 186 3.93 15.54 -6.17
C TYR A 186 5.27 14.85 -5.87
N ASP A 187 5.73 15.03 -4.63
CA ASP A 187 7.03 14.59 -4.14
C ASP A 187 6.81 14.14 -2.68
N PRO A 188 6.62 12.84 -2.44
CA PRO A 188 6.34 12.32 -1.11
C PRO A 188 7.56 12.46 -0.18
N ALA A 189 8.79 12.34 -0.69
CA ALA A 189 10.00 12.42 0.13
C ALA A 189 10.12 13.80 0.80
N ARG A 190 9.82 14.88 0.07
CA ARG A 190 9.79 16.24 0.64
C ARG A 190 8.73 16.41 1.72
N ASP A 191 7.58 15.77 1.55
CA ASP A 191 6.43 15.87 2.45
C ASP A 191 6.71 15.18 3.77
N LEU A 192 7.29 13.98 3.67
CA LEU A 192 7.79 13.22 4.80
C LEU A 192 8.93 13.97 5.51
N GLN A 193 9.85 14.58 4.76
CA GLN A 193 10.95 15.37 5.32
C GLN A 193 10.45 16.55 6.17
N MET A 194 9.41 17.25 5.73
CA MET A 194 8.83 18.37 6.48
C MET A 194 8.25 17.92 7.84
N LEU A 195 7.58 16.76 7.88
CA LEU A 195 7.07 16.18 9.13
C LEU A 195 8.22 15.76 10.05
N TYR A 196 9.25 15.11 9.49
CA TYR A 196 10.42 14.69 10.22
C TYR A 196 11.16 15.87 10.88
N GLU A 197 11.38 16.96 10.14
CA GLU A 197 11.97 18.21 10.66
C GLU A 197 11.12 18.88 11.75
N SER A 198 9.82 18.61 11.75
CA SER A 198 8.89 19.07 12.79
C SER A 198 8.92 18.22 14.06
N GLY A 199 9.72 17.15 14.09
CA GLY A 199 9.97 16.30 15.26
C GLY A 199 9.34 14.91 15.20
N PHE A 200 8.57 14.58 14.15
CA PHE A 200 7.98 13.25 13.93
C PHE A 200 9.04 12.28 13.41
N THR A 201 9.90 11.79 14.31
CA THR A 201 11.12 11.05 13.96
C THR A 201 11.03 9.54 14.21
N ASP A 202 9.90 9.06 14.72
CA ASP A 202 9.63 7.67 15.07
C ASP A 202 9.30 6.81 13.83
N VAL A 203 10.24 6.69 12.89
CA VAL A 203 9.99 6.10 11.57
C VAL A 203 10.58 4.70 11.36
N GLY A 204 11.39 4.17 12.29
CA GLY A 204 12.08 2.88 12.08
C GLY A 204 12.32 2.04 13.34
N GLY A 205 12.36 0.72 13.13
CA GLY A 205 12.81 -0.35 14.03
C GLY A 205 12.58 -0.16 15.53
N LYS A 206 13.56 0.44 16.22
CA LYS A 206 13.60 0.50 17.69
C LYS A 206 12.48 1.32 18.32
N TYR A 207 11.86 2.24 17.58
CA TYR A 207 10.76 3.09 18.06
C TYR A 207 9.38 2.48 17.81
N LEU A 208 9.31 1.36 17.08
CA LEU A 208 8.06 0.76 16.61
C LEU A 208 7.59 -0.39 17.51
N GLU A 209 8.41 -0.82 18.48
CA GLU A 209 8.11 -1.94 19.36
C GLU A 209 7.00 -1.59 20.35
N CYS A 210 5.77 -2.04 20.06
CA CYS A 210 4.64 -2.02 20.99
C CYS A 210 4.27 -3.45 21.40
N ASN A 211 4.35 -3.76 22.69
CA ASN A 211 4.04 -5.10 23.23
C ASN A 211 2.54 -5.44 23.24
N ARG A 212 1.65 -4.49 22.93
CA ARG A 212 0.19 -4.67 23.09
C ARG A 212 -0.61 -4.66 21.79
N ASP A 213 -0.12 -3.96 20.77
CA ASP A 213 -0.87 -3.80 19.52
C ASP A 213 -0.04 -4.27 18.33
N ALA A 214 -0.67 -5.02 17.42
CA ALA A 214 -0.11 -5.37 16.13
C ALA A 214 0.26 -4.08 15.37
N TRP A 215 1.55 -3.84 15.12
CA TRP A 215 2.05 -2.56 14.61
C TRP A 215 2.63 -2.66 13.20
N CYS A 216 2.00 -1.98 12.23
CA CYS A 216 2.53 -1.91 10.86
C CYS A 216 3.58 -0.81 10.77
N PRO A 217 4.82 -1.13 10.36
CA PRO A 217 5.85 -0.13 10.17
C PRO A 217 5.46 0.97 9.16
N PRO A 218 5.79 2.25 9.41
CA PRO A 218 5.53 3.34 8.47
C PRO A 218 6.01 3.10 7.04
N LEU A 219 7.18 2.45 6.87
CA LEU A 219 7.72 2.06 5.56
C LEU A 219 6.74 1.16 4.80
N ILE A 220 6.23 0.10 5.45
CA ILE A 220 5.28 -0.82 4.82
C ILE A 220 3.98 -0.09 4.47
N TYR A 221 3.45 0.71 5.40
CA TYR A 221 2.24 1.49 5.14
C TYR A 221 2.42 2.42 3.93
N GLY A 222 3.53 3.17 3.89
CA GLY A 222 3.82 4.09 2.79
C GLY A 222 3.90 3.39 1.44
N ILE A 223 4.53 2.21 1.37
CA ILE A 223 4.61 1.40 0.15
C ILE A 223 3.23 0.94 -0.30
N ILE A 224 2.44 0.30 0.58
CA ILE A 224 1.13 -0.27 0.17
C ILE A 224 0.06 0.81 -0.06
N ALA A 225 0.22 1.99 0.54
CA ALA A 225 -0.66 3.14 0.34
C ALA A 225 -0.26 3.96 -0.89
N SER A 226 0.99 3.82 -1.38
CA SER A 226 1.46 4.48 -2.60
C SER A 226 0.80 3.87 -3.82
N SER A 227 0.05 4.67 -4.58
CA SER A 227 -0.68 4.20 -5.75
C SER A 227 -0.53 5.12 -6.96
N SER A 228 0.43 6.04 -6.94
CA SER A 228 0.51 7.15 -7.90
C SER A 228 1.55 6.93 -9.02
N SER A 229 2.75 6.45 -8.70
CA SER A 229 3.80 6.15 -9.67
C SER A 229 4.96 5.38 -9.03
N ILE A 230 5.74 4.68 -9.85
CA ILE A 230 6.92 3.92 -9.40
C ILE A 230 7.93 4.84 -8.71
N GLN A 231 8.24 6.00 -9.32
CA GLN A 231 9.17 6.96 -8.73
C GLN A 231 8.73 7.40 -7.34
N ALA A 232 7.46 7.76 -7.15
CA ALA A 232 6.95 8.17 -5.86
C ALA A 232 7.01 7.04 -4.81
N THR A 233 6.77 5.78 -5.22
CA THR A 233 6.91 4.62 -4.34
C THR A 233 8.37 4.41 -3.91
N LEU A 234 9.32 4.51 -4.85
CA LEU A 234 10.75 4.38 -4.57
C LEU A 234 11.27 5.52 -3.70
N ASP A 235 10.95 6.78 -4.04
CA ASP A 235 11.33 7.97 -3.25
C ASP A 235 10.81 7.87 -1.81
N THR A 236 9.60 7.33 -1.62
CA THR A 236 9.02 7.09 -0.29
C THR A 236 9.86 6.06 0.47
N ALA A 237 10.18 4.93 -0.17
CA ALA A 237 10.95 3.86 0.47
C ALA A 237 12.37 4.32 0.81
N ASP A 238 13.07 4.95 -0.14
CA ASP A 238 14.41 5.51 0.03
C ASP A 238 14.45 6.53 1.17
N TRP A 239 13.44 7.40 1.24
CA TRP A 239 13.34 8.36 2.33
C TRP A 239 13.27 7.65 3.69
N PHE A 240 12.38 6.66 3.86
CA PHE A 240 12.26 5.92 5.13
C PHE A 240 13.56 5.19 5.51
N LEU A 241 14.23 4.56 4.54
CA LEU A 241 15.50 3.88 4.75
C LEU A 241 16.59 4.87 5.18
N SER A 242 16.63 6.05 4.57
CA SER A 242 17.56 7.13 4.96
C SER A 242 17.36 7.59 6.41
N LYS A 243 16.17 7.34 6.99
CA LYS A 243 15.84 7.65 8.38
C LYS A 243 15.93 6.45 9.33
N GLY A 244 16.43 5.32 8.86
CA GLY A 244 16.73 4.14 9.68
C GLY A 244 15.65 3.06 9.71
N ALA A 245 14.63 3.14 8.85
CA ALA A 245 13.80 1.97 8.54
C ALA A 245 14.63 0.88 7.85
N LYS A 246 14.12 -0.35 7.81
CA LYS A 246 14.83 -1.49 7.20
C LYS A 246 13.93 -2.27 6.26
N TRP A 247 14.52 -2.82 5.21
CA TRP A 247 13.83 -3.70 4.27
C TRP A 247 13.23 -4.97 4.91
N ASN A 248 13.79 -5.41 6.05
CA ASN A 248 13.33 -6.59 6.78
C ASN A 248 12.30 -6.29 7.87
N GLU A 249 11.79 -5.06 7.96
CA GLU A 249 10.59 -4.77 8.77
C GLU A 249 9.39 -5.53 8.19
N VAL A 250 8.52 -6.08 9.04
CA VAL A 250 7.48 -7.05 8.63
C VAL A 250 6.05 -6.57 8.92
N TRP A 251 5.11 -7.07 8.12
CA TRP A 251 3.68 -6.91 8.36
C TRP A 251 3.27 -7.58 9.67
N PRO A 252 2.37 -6.99 10.46
CA PRO A 252 1.98 -7.56 11.76
C PRO A 252 1.33 -8.93 11.61
N GLY A 253 1.89 -9.93 12.30
CA GLY A 253 1.39 -11.31 12.25
C GLY A 253 1.92 -12.14 11.08
N SER A 254 2.84 -11.60 10.27
CA SER A 254 3.44 -12.29 9.13
C SER A 254 4.95 -11.99 9.03
N ARG A 255 5.70 -12.81 8.27
CA ARG A 255 7.08 -12.49 7.87
C ARG A 255 7.18 -11.78 6.52
N THR A 256 6.06 -11.40 5.92
CA THR A 256 6.06 -10.52 4.75
C THR A 256 6.75 -9.20 5.10
N ALA A 257 7.97 -9.05 4.60
CA ALA A 257 8.81 -7.88 4.82
C ALA A 257 8.51 -6.71 3.85
N ALA A 258 9.00 -5.51 4.19
CA ALA A 258 8.87 -4.32 3.37
C ALA A 258 9.40 -4.48 1.95
N SER A 259 10.49 -5.24 1.76
CA SER A 259 11.03 -5.57 0.43
C SER A 259 10.02 -6.32 -0.46
N HIS A 260 9.21 -7.22 0.12
CA HIS A 260 8.15 -7.93 -0.62
C HIS A 260 7.03 -6.97 -1.05
N CYS A 261 6.60 -6.11 -0.14
CA CYS A 261 5.59 -5.08 -0.43
C CYS A 261 6.08 -4.14 -1.53
N LEU A 262 7.36 -3.76 -1.53
CA LEU A 262 7.93 -2.91 -2.58
C LEU A 262 7.96 -3.63 -3.93
N GLY A 263 8.46 -4.86 -3.96
CA GLY A 263 8.49 -5.67 -5.18
C GLY A 263 7.11 -5.76 -5.81
N ASP A 264 6.10 -6.10 -5.01
CA ASP A 264 4.71 -6.19 -5.46
C ASP A 264 4.12 -4.83 -5.93
N ALA A 265 4.34 -3.75 -5.17
CA ALA A 265 3.86 -2.42 -5.56
C ALA A 265 4.46 -1.97 -6.91
N VAL A 266 5.76 -2.16 -7.10
CA VAL A 266 6.45 -1.81 -8.34
C VAL A 266 6.00 -2.69 -9.51
N GLY A 267 5.83 -4.00 -9.29
CA GLY A 267 5.37 -4.92 -10.34
C GLY A 267 3.93 -4.63 -10.80
N ARG A 268 3.04 -4.21 -9.90
CA ARG A 268 1.65 -3.78 -10.25
C ARG A 268 1.60 -2.52 -11.11
N LEU A 269 2.53 -1.58 -10.89
CA LEU A 269 2.54 -0.29 -11.58
C LEU A 269 3.05 -0.38 -13.03
N PHE A 270 3.37 -1.59 -13.51
CA PHE A 270 3.79 -1.88 -14.88
C PHE A 270 4.93 -0.97 -15.34
N PRO A 271 6.17 -1.22 -14.88
CA PRO A 271 7.29 -0.33 -15.14
C PRO A 271 7.46 -0.05 -16.61
N LYS A 272 7.58 1.22 -16.98
CA LYS A 272 8.00 1.60 -18.32
C LYS A 272 9.49 1.26 -18.47
N GLU A 273 9.94 1.10 -19.71
CA GLU A 273 11.36 0.86 -20.03
C GLU A 273 12.30 1.88 -19.36
N SER A 274 11.84 3.11 -19.16
CA SER A 274 12.58 4.18 -18.49
C SER A 274 12.84 3.95 -17.00
N PHE A 275 12.24 2.93 -16.37
CA PHE A 275 12.37 2.62 -14.93
C PHE A 275 13.14 1.33 -14.66
N LYS A 276 13.77 0.74 -15.68
CA LYS A 276 14.34 -0.61 -15.57
C LYS A 276 15.51 -0.70 -14.58
N ASP A 277 16.33 0.33 -14.47
CA ASP A 277 17.46 0.37 -13.55
C ASP A 277 16.96 0.51 -12.10
N GLU A 278 15.95 1.34 -11.90
CA GLU A 278 15.26 1.51 -10.63
C GLU A 278 14.56 0.23 -10.20
N VAL A 279 13.87 -0.46 -11.11
CA VAL A 279 13.24 -1.76 -10.85
C VAL A 279 14.31 -2.80 -10.50
N ALA A 280 15.42 -2.84 -11.23
CA ALA A 280 16.52 -3.77 -10.94
C ALA A 280 17.04 -3.61 -9.50
N SER A 281 17.12 -2.38 -8.98
CA SER A 281 17.52 -2.13 -7.58
C SER A 281 16.58 -2.78 -6.55
N VAL A 282 15.28 -2.89 -6.85
CA VAL A 282 14.28 -3.54 -5.98
C VAL A 282 14.50 -5.05 -5.86
N LEU A 283 15.02 -5.67 -6.93
CA LEU A 283 15.23 -7.12 -7.01
C LEU A 283 16.47 -7.58 -6.23
N GLN A 284 17.36 -6.66 -5.83
CA GLN A 284 18.66 -6.97 -5.22
C GLN A 284 18.59 -7.34 -3.72
N HIS A 285 17.40 -7.42 -3.13
CA HIS A 285 17.23 -7.73 -1.71
C HIS A 285 17.01 -9.22 -1.45
N ASN A 286 17.98 -9.86 -0.77
CA ASN A 286 17.91 -11.26 -0.37
C ASN A 286 17.19 -11.45 0.99
N ILE A 287 15.94 -11.00 1.08
CA ILE A 287 15.10 -11.17 2.27
C ILE A 287 13.95 -12.11 1.89
N HIS A 288 13.82 -13.20 2.66
CA HIS A 288 12.79 -14.21 2.46
C HIS A 288 11.65 -14.07 3.47
N ASP A 289 10.43 -14.38 3.04
CA ASP A 289 9.34 -14.73 3.96
C ASP A 289 9.46 -16.21 4.42
N ASP A 290 8.50 -16.68 5.21
CA ASP A 290 8.43 -18.08 5.67
C ASP A 290 7.40 -18.91 4.89
N CYS A 291 7.06 -18.52 3.66
CA CYS A 291 6.12 -19.32 2.88
C CYS A 291 6.76 -20.62 2.38
N ALA A 292 5.94 -21.68 2.30
CA ALA A 292 6.37 -23.00 1.83
C ALA A 292 6.04 -23.24 0.34
N CYS A 293 5.80 -22.18 -0.42
CA CYS A 293 5.39 -22.33 -1.82
C CYS A 293 6.57 -22.68 -2.71
N HIS A 294 6.39 -23.67 -3.58
CA HIS A 294 7.41 -24.10 -4.53
C HIS A 294 7.78 -23.05 -5.59
N CYS A 295 7.15 -21.87 -5.63
CA CYS A 295 7.57 -20.77 -6.50
C CYS A 295 8.96 -20.18 -6.15
N SER A 296 9.46 -20.46 -4.96
CA SER A 296 10.82 -20.13 -4.50
C SER A 296 11.34 -21.27 -3.61
N THR A 297 12.65 -21.43 -3.49
CA THR A 297 13.23 -22.55 -2.74
C THR A 297 13.27 -22.31 -1.22
N HIS A 298 13.31 -21.04 -0.77
CA HIS A 298 13.56 -20.70 0.64
C HIS A 298 12.54 -19.69 1.20
N GLY A 299 11.35 -19.63 0.60
CA GLY A 299 10.39 -18.55 0.82
C GLY A 299 10.55 -17.43 -0.20
N CYS A 300 9.46 -16.73 -0.49
CA CYS A 300 9.42 -15.68 -1.51
C CYS A 300 10.41 -14.57 -1.18
N THR A 301 11.00 -13.96 -2.21
CA THR A 301 11.83 -12.75 -2.12
C THR A 301 11.09 -11.53 -2.69
N SER A 302 11.71 -10.34 -2.65
CA SER A 302 11.18 -9.18 -3.39
C SER A 302 11.11 -9.43 -4.90
N ALA A 303 12.06 -10.19 -5.45
CA ALA A 303 12.04 -10.59 -6.85
C ALA A 303 10.84 -11.49 -7.16
N THR A 304 10.56 -12.47 -6.29
CA THR A 304 9.37 -13.32 -6.42
C THR A 304 8.09 -12.49 -6.33
N SER A 305 7.99 -11.54 -5.38
CA SER A 305 6.82 -10.65 -5.24
C SER A 305 6.64 -9.72 -6.45
N PHE A 306 7.74 -9.13 -6.95
CA PHE A 306 7.72 -8.29 -8.16
C PHE A 306 7.22 -9.08 -9.37
N LEU A 307 7.86 -10.21 -9.65
CA LEU A 307 7.51 -11.02 -10.80
C LEU A 307 6.07 -11.52 -10.65
N LYS A 308 5.70 -12.09 -9.50
CA LYS A 308 4.32 -12.53 -9.23
C LYS A 308 3.30 -11.42 -9.47
N SER A 309 3.53 -10.20 -8.99
CA SER A 309 2.56 -9.10 -9.14
C SER A 309 2.47 -8.59 -10.59
N SER A 310 3.58 -8.62 -11.33
CA SER A 310 3.59 -8.34 -12.76
C SER A 310 2.78 -9.38 -13.55
N TYR A 311 2.71 -10.62 -13.04
CA TYR A 311 1.90 -11.75 -13.52
C TYR A 311 0.54 -11.94 -12.82
N ALA A 312 0.23 -11.24 -11.73
CA ALA A 312 -1.01 -11.49 -10.96
C ALA A 312 -2.26 -10.95 -11.67
N GLN A 313 -2.05 -10.10 -12.68
CA GLN A 313 -3.09 -9.75 -13.64
C GLN A 313 -3.11 -10.70 -14.85
N THR A 314 -2.24 -11.72 -14.88
CA THR A 314 -2.14 -12.77 -15.89
C THR A 314 -2.46 -14.14 -15.28
N GLU A 315 -3.72 -14.37 -14.86
CA GLU A 315 -4.28 -15.74 -15.00
C GLU A 315 -4.07 -16.28 -16.44
N ASP A 316 -3.74 -15.38 -17.38
CA ASP A 316 -3.53 -15.58 -18.80
C ASP A 316 -2.13 -15.97 -19.31
N LEU A 317 -1.11 -16.40 -18.54
CA LEU A 317 0.08 -16.97 -19.22
C LEU A 317 -0.25 -18.26 -20.00
N VAL A 318 -1.21 -19.03 -19.48
CA VAL A 318 -1.78 -20.19 -20.16
C VAL A 318 -2.75 -19.76 -21.29
N ASP A 319 -3.55 -18.70 -21.07
CA ASP A 319 -4.50 -18.16 -22.07
C ASP A 319 -3.89 -17.21 -23.12
N LEU A 320 -2.62 -16.83 -22.96
CA LEU A 320 -1.87 -15.94 -23.87
C LEU A 320 -1.56 -16.55 -25.24
N GLY A 321 -2.03 -17.78 -25.48
CA GLY A 321 -1.77 -18.51 -26.72
C GLY A 321 -0.31 -18.95 -26.87
N VAL A 322 0.46 -18.98 -25.78
CA VAL A 322 1.75 -19.69 -25.75
C VAL A 322 1.51 -21.20 -25.56
N VAL A 323 0.38 -21.60 -24.96
CA VAL A 323 0.02 -23.02 -24.73
C VAL A 323 -1.43 -23.33 -25.14
N TYR A 324 -2.40 -22.44 -24.97
CA TYR A 324 -3.77 -22.62 -25.49
C TYR A 324 -4.37 -21.31 -26.07
N PRO A 325 -4.82 -21.30 -27.34
CA PRO A 325 -5.36 -20.09 -27.96
C PRO A 325 -6.87 -19.99 -27.75
N LYS A 326 -7.35 -19.57 -26.57
CA LYS A 326 -8.81 -19.41 -26.34
C LYS A 326 -9.32 -17.97 -26.34
N HIS A 327 -8.49 -16.98 -26.03
CA HIS A 327 -8.94 -15.57 -26.00
C HIS A 327 -8.11 -14.68 -26.93
N ASN A 328 -8.35 -14.86 -28.23
CA ASN A 328 -7.65 -14.17 -29.31
C ASN A 328 -8.18 -12.74 -29.54
N THR A 329 -7.87 -11.82 -28.63
CA THR A 329 -7.81 -10.39 -29.00
C THR A 329 -6.34 -9.96 -29.00
N SER A 330 -5.84 -9.52 -30.15
CA SER A 330 -4.44 -9.14 -30.38
C SER A 330 -3.89 -8.14 -29.36
N THR A 331 -4.77 -7.30 -28.79
CA THR A 331 -4.43 -6.28 -27.80
C THR A 331 -4.06 -6.86 -26.43
N ILE A 332 -4.77 -7.88 -25.94
CA ILE A 332 -4.47 -8.52 -24.65
C ILE A 332 -3.15 -9.29 -24.76
N ARG A 333 -2.94 -9.99 -25.88
CA ARG A 333 -1.68 -10.69 -26.14
C ARG A 333 -0.47 -9.77 -26.16
N SER A 334 -0.58 -8.65 -26.88
CA SER A 334 0.47 -7.62 -26.93
C SER A 334 0.78 -7.02 -25.55
N TYR A 335 -0.26 -6.79 -24.75
CA TYR A 335 -0.12 -6.22 -23.40
C TYR A 335 0.75 -7.09 -22.48
N TYR A 336 0.50 -8.40 -22.44
CA TYR A 336 1.24 -9.28 -21.55
C TYR A 336 2.62 -9.70 -22.08
N LEU A 337 2.79 -9.83 -23.40
CA LEU A 337 4.13 -10.00 -23.99
C LEU A 337 5.02 -8.82 -23.60
N THR A 338 4.50 -7.59 -23.68
CA THR A 338 5.23 -6.39 -23.25
C THR A 338 5.62 -6.45 -21.77
N ARG A 339 4.81 -7.06 -20.89
CA ARG A 339 5.16 -7.28 -19.47
C ARG A 339 6.30 -8.27 -19.31
N PHE A 340 6.19 -9.40 -19.98
CA PHE A 340 7.20 -10.45 -19.93
C PHE A 340 8.55 -9.95 -20.45
N ASP A 341 8.56 -9.22 -21.57
CA ASP A 341 9.74 -8.61 -22.16
C ASP A 341 10.45 -7.67 -21.18
N ARG A 342 9.68 -6.86 -20.45
CA ARG A 342 10.22 -5.93 -19.45
C ARG A 342 10.76 -6.63 -18.21
N ASN A 343 10.12 -7.70 -17.77
CA ASN A 343 10.66 -8.52 -16.68
C ASN A 343 12.02 -9.11 -17.05
N ILE A 344 12.15 -9.65 -18.26
CA ILE A 344 13.43 -10.16 -18.77
C ILE A 344 14.49 -9.05 -18.76
N ALA A 345 14.15 -7.85 -19.23
CA ALA A 345 15.08 -6.72 -19.23
C ALA A 345 15.52 -6.32 -17.82
N CYS A 346 14.58 -6.23 -16.86
CA CYS A 346 14.89 -5.86 -15.48
C CYS A 346 15.73 -6.93 -14.77
N VAL A 347 15.43 -8.21 -14.98
CA VAL A 347 16.23 -9.32 -14.42
C VAL A 347 17.63 -9.32 -15.02
N SER A 348 17.76 -9.16 -16.34
CA SER A 348 19.05 -9.09 -17.04
C SER A 348 19.93 -7.95 -16.50
N LEU A 349 19.34 -6.79 -16.19
CA LEU A 349 20.05 -5.68 -15.56
C LEU A 349 20.43 -5.98 -14.10
N ALA A 350 19.51 -6.55 -13.32
CA ALA A 350 19.74 -6.87 -11.91
C ALA A 350 20.85 -7.92 -11.72
N THR A 351 21.04 -8.83 -12.69
CA THR A 351 22.00 -9.94 -12.64
C THR A 351 23.34 -9.66 -13.30
N GLN A 352 23.61 -8.41 -13.74
CA GLN A 352 24.92 -8.03 -14.28
C GLN A 352 26.06 -8.21 -13.26
N ASP A 353 25.76 -8.06 -11.97
CA ASP A 353 26.67 -8.36 -10.87
C ASP A 353 26.54 -9.84 -10.47
N ALA A 354 27.69 -10.52 -10.33
CA ALA A 354 27.78 -11.89 -9.84
C ALA A 354 27.06 -12.09 -8.49
N GLN A 355 27.00 -11.07 -7.63
CA GLN A 355 26.32 -11.12 -6.32
C GLN A 355 24.81 -11.34 -6.45
N HIS A 356 24.21 -10.98 -7.58
CA HIS A 356 22.76 -11.02 -7.79
C HIS A 356 22.31 -12.11 -8.76
N LYS A 357 23.23 -13.02 -9.16
CA LYS A 357 22.90 -14.16 -10.04
C LYS A 357 21.78 -15.04 -9.51
N TRP A 358 21.57 -15.11 -8.20
CA TRP A 358 20.44 -15.86 -7.60
C TRP A 358 19.07 -15.41 -8.12
N ILE A 359 18.92 -14.14 -8.55
CA ILE A 359 17.68 -13.61 -9.13
C ILE A 359 17.34 -14.35 -10.43
N LEU A 360 18.35 -14.77 -11.21
CA LEU A 360 18.15 -15.51 -12.44
C LEU A 360 17.49 -16.87 -12.19
N SER A 361 17.97 -17.61 -11.19
CA SER A 361 17.37 -18.89 -10.79
C SER A 361 15.95 -18.71 -10.25
N GLU A 362 15.68 -17.66 -9.47
CA GLU A 362 14.32 -17.33 -9.03
C GLU A 362 13.40 -16.99 -10.21
N PHE A 363 13.90 -16.25 -11.21
CA PHE A 363 13.18 -15.94 -12.44
C PHE A 363 12.84 -17.19 -13.26
N ILE A 364 13.83 -18.05 -13.51
CA ILE A 364 13.65 -19.33 -14.22
C ILE A 364 12.63 -20.20 -13.49
N ARG A 365 12.83 -20.38 -12.18
CA ARG A 365 11.92 -21.16 -11.33
C ARG A 365 10.49 -20.67 -11.41
N LEU A 366 10.27 -19.37 -11.28
CA LEU A 366 8.94 -18.81 -11.37
C LEU A 366 8.33 -18.94 -12.77
N CYS A 367 9.11 -18.79 -13.84
CA CYS A 367 8.63 -19.00 -15.21
C CYS A 367 8.12 -20.44 -15.38
N VAL A 368 8.92 -21.43 -14.98
CA VAL A 368 8.54 -22.85 -15.06
C VAL A 368 7.34 -23.13 -14.17
N PHE A 369 7.33 -22.62 -12.93
CA PHE A 369 6.23 -22.76 -11.98
C PHE A 369 4.89 -22.29 -12.58
N VAL A 370 4.89 -21.09 -13.19
CA VAL A 370 3.69 -20.51 -13.79
C VAL A 370 3.27 -21.28 -15.05
N MET A 371 4.22 -21.66 -15.91
CA MET A 371 3.92 -22.42 -17.12
C MET A 371 3.34 -23.81 -16.83
N LEU A 372 3.78 -24.46 -15.75
CA LEU A 372 3.22 -25.73 -15.28
C LEU A 372 1.82 -25.57 -14.65
N GLY A 373 1.37 -24.35 -14.37
CA GLY A 373 0.07 -24.09 -13.75
C GLY A 373 0.01 -24.43 -12.25
N ILE A 374 1.17 -24.49 -11.57
CA ILE A 374 1.23 -24.79 -10.13
C ILE A 374 0.61 -23.63 -9.35
N ARG A 375 -0.18 -23.94 -8.30
CA ARG A 375 -0.88 -22.91 -7.53
C ARG A 375 0.02 -22.25 -6.51
N HIS A 376 0.04 -20.92 -6.54
CA HIS A 376 0.70 -20.13 -5.52
C HIS A 376 0.01 -20.25 -4.16
N ILE A 377 0.63 -20.97 -3.21
CA ILE A 377 0.23 -21.00 -1.79
C ILE A 377 0.94 -19.92 -0.93
N CYS A 378 1.84 -19.13 -1.54
CA CYS A 378 2.61 -18.05 -0.89
C CYS A 378 1.80 -16.77 -0.61
N CYS A 379 2.51 -15.72 -0.15
CA CYS A 379 1.95 -14.43 0.27
C CYS A 379 0.98 -13.84 -0.77
N ASN A 380 -0.24 -13.52 -0.36
CA ASN A 380 -1.22 -12.80 -1.17
C ASN A 380 -1.32 -11.34 -0.71
N LEU A 381 -0.51 -10.48 -1.31
CA LEU A 381 -0.42 -9.07 -0.93
C LEU A 381 -1.69 -8.29 -1.31
N ASP A 382 -2.51 -8.77 -2.24
CA ASP A 382 -3.84 -8.19 -2.51
C ASP A 382 -4.77 -8.20 -1.29
N LYS A 383 -4.55 -9.11 -0.33
CA LYS A 383 -5.34 -9.14 0.91
C LYS A 383 -5.07 -7.91 1.80
N ILE A 384 -3.87 -7.35 1.72
CA ILE A 384 -3.42 -6.24 2.58
C ILE A 384 -3.31 -4.90 1.85
N ILE A 385 -3.25 -4.92 0.51
CA ILE A 385 -3.33 -3.72 -0.32
C ILE A 385 -4.76 -3.23 -0.30
N MET A 386 -4.94 -1.97 0.09
CA MET A 386 -6.27 -1.36 0.08
C MET A 386 -6.30 -0.13 -0.82
N PRO A 387 -6.98 -0.21 -1.98
CA PRO A 387 -7.17 0.95 -2.83
C PRO A 387 -8.03 2.01 -2.14
N PHE A 388 -8.85 1.66 -1.13
CA PHE A 388 -9.63 2.60 -0.32
C PHE A 388 -9.75 2.10 1.14
N GLY A 389 -9.30 2.88 2.13
CA GLY A 389 -9.46 2.57 3.58
C GLY A 389 -8.16 2.48 4.39
N GLU A 390 -8.31 2.22 5.69
CA GLU A 390 -7.21 1.92 6.63
C GLU A 390 -6.82 0.45 6.57
N PRO A 391 -5.53 0.08 6.69
CA PRO A 391 -5.05 -1.30 6.81
C PRO A 391 -5.83 -2.12 7.83
N ASP A 392 -6.35 -3.26 7.37
CA ASP A 392 -7.11 -4.21 8.16
C ASP A 392 -6.13 -5.30 8.56
N PHE A 393 -5.57 -5.16 9.77
CA PHE A 393 -4.58 -6.10 10.29
C PHE A 393 -5.17 -7.48 10.61
N THR A 394 -6.50 -7.65 10.54
CA THR A 394 -7.11 -8.99 10.59
C THR A 394 -6.89 -9.74 9.28
N ARG A 395 -6.62 -9.02 8.18
CA ARG A 395 -6.21 -9.60 6.91
C ARG A 395 -4.73 -9.87 6.96
N GLN A 396 -4.40 -11.14 6.80
CA GLN A 396 -3.04 -11.60 6.75
C GLN A 396 -2.68 -11.97 5.31
N PRO A 397 -1.46 -11.63 4.84
CA PRO A 397 -1.01 -12.04 3.51
C PRO A 397 -0.78 -13.57 3.46
N LEU A 398 -0.63 -14.22 4.61
CA LEU A 398 -0.50 -15.67 4.78
C LEU A 398 -1.35 -16.18 5.96
N PRO A 399 -1.88 -17.42 5.91
CA PRO A 399 -1.88 -18.33 4.77
C PRO A 399 -2.87 -17.88 3.66
N ARG A 400 -2.62 -18.31 2.42
CA ARG A 400 -3.51 -17.98 1.30
C ARG A 400 -4.83 -18.75 1.38
N TYR A 401 -4.76 -20.02 1.74
CA TYR A 401 -5.83 -21.02 1.78
C TYR A 401 -6.00 -21.61 3.19
N SER A 402 -7.10 -22.31 3.45
CA SER A 402 -7.28 -23.08 4.71
C SER A 402 -6.30 -24.25 4.78
N PRO A 403 -6.03 -24.83 5.97
CA PRO A 403 -5.17 -26.01 6.09
C PRO A 403 -5.65 -27.19 5.23
N GLU A 404 -6.96 -27.42 5.15
CA GLU A 404 -7.56 -28.48 4.33
C GLU A 404 -7.34 -28.22 2.85
N GLU A 405 -7.57 -27.00 2.39
CA GLU A 405 -7.31 -26.60 1.00
C GLU A 405 -5.82 -26.70 0.65
N LEU A 406 -4.92 -26.33 1.57
CA LEU A 406 -3.47 -26.48 1.37
C LEU A 406 -3.08 -27.95 1.20
N GLN A 407 -3.70 -28.86 1.94
CA GLN A 407 -3.47 -30.29 1.76
C GLN A 407 -3.94 -30.76 0.38
N THR A 408 -5.15 -30.38 -0.03
CA THR A 408 -5.67 -30.72 -1.37
C THR A 408 -4.77 -30.17 -2.47
N ILE A 409 -4.33 -28.91 -2.37
CA ILE A 409 -3.40 -28.31 -3.34
C ILE A 409 -2.08 -29.08 -3.37
N ALA A 410 -1.53 -29.46 -2.21
CA ALA A 410 -0.28 -30.21 -2.15
C ALA A 410 -0.39 -31.59 -2.81
N GLU A 411 -1.53 -32.27 -2.65
CA GLU A 411 -1.79 -33.57 -3.29
C GLU A 411 -1.96 -33.44 -4.81
N GLU A 412 -2.76 -32.47 -5.25
CA GLU A 412 -3.05 -32.24 -6.67
C GLU A 412 -1.84 -31.71 -7.46
N ASP A 413 -1.04 -30.82 -6.86
CA ASP A 413 0.14 -30.23 -7.52
C ASP A 413 1.41 -31.09 -7.38
N ALA A 414 1.37 -32.19 -6.61
CA ALA A 414 2.56 -33.01 -6.30
C ALA A 414 3.33 -33.47 -7.54
N HIS A 415 2.61 -33.91 -8.57
CA HIS A 415 3.23 -34.37 -9.83
C HIS A 415 3.92 -33.21 -10.56
N LEU A 416 3.26 -32.05 -10.67
CA LEU A 416 3.79 -30.86 -11.32
C LEU A 416 4.99 -30.29 -10.55
N ILE A 417 4.95 -30.34 -9.22
CA ILE A 417 6.08 -29.97 -8.37
C ILE A 417 7.29 -30.87 -8.65
N SER A 418 7.09 -32.18 -8.81
CA SER A 418 8.19 -33.09 -9.18
C SER A 418 8.84 -32.70 -10.51
N ILE A 419 8.05 -32.27 -11.51
CA ILE A 419 8.56 -31.79 -12.79
C ILE A 419 9.32 -30.47 -12.62
N LEU A 420 8.78 -29.54 -11.82
CA LEU A 420 9.46 -28.28 -11.50
C LEU A 420 10.86 -28.53 -10.92
N GLU A 421 10.98 -29.39 -9.91
CA GLU A 421 12.26 -29.67 -9.26
C GLU A 421 13.25 -30.41 -10.18
N GLU A 422 12.78 -31.13 -11.20
CA GLU A 422 13.63 -31.71 -12.25
C GLU A 422 14.11 -30.65 -13.25
N MET A 423 13.21 -29.79 -13.71
CA MET A 423 13.47 -28.86 -14.80
C MET A 423 14.31 -27.65 -14.40
N VAL A 424 14.09 -27.08 -13.21
CA VAL A 424 14.76 -25.84 -12.79
C VAL A 424 16.29 -26.00 -12.76
N PRO A 425 16.88 -27.03 -12.12
CA PRO A 425 18.33 -27.22 -12.15
C PRO A 425 18.89 -27.43 -13.57
N ARG A 426 18.10 -28.04 -14.47
CA ARG A 426 18.49 -28.22 -15.87
C ARG A 426 18.55 -26.88 -16.60
N PHE A 427 17.51 -26.06 -16.45
CA PHE A 427 17.47 -24.73 -17.05
C PHE A 427 18.49 -23.77 -16.45
N ASP A 428 18.74 -23.82 -15.14
CA ASP A 428 19.83 -23.04 -14.52
C ASP A 428 21.17 -23.35 -15.20
N LYS A 429 21.49 -24.64 -15.35
CA LYS A 429 22.71 -25.09 -16.04
C LYS A 429 22.75 -24.65 -17.50
N GLN A 430 21.65 -24.86 -18.25
CA GLN A 430 21.57 -24.47 -19.66
C GLN A 430 21.70 -22.95 -19.82
N CYS A 431 21.17 -22.16 -18.87
CA CYS A 431 21.30 -20.71 -18.89
C CYS A 431 22.74 -20.26 -18.63
N ASP A 432 23.46 -20.91 -17.72
CA ASP A 432 24.88 -20.64 -17.46
C ASP A 432 25.77 -21.02 -18.66
N GLU A 433 25.38 -22.05 -19.43
CA GLU A 433 26.10 -22.54 -20.62
C GLU A 433 25.69 -21.83 -21.93
N HIS A 434 24.67 -20.97 -21.89
CA HIS A 434 24.14 -20.30 -23.08
C HIS A 434 25.00 -19.11 -23.51
N ASP A 435 25.44 -19.09 -24.76
CA ASP A 435 26.31 -18.03 -25.32
C ASP A 435 25.57 -16.72 -25.67
N GLY A 436 24.28 -16.61 -25.33
CA GLY A 436 23.43 -15.44 -25.61
C GLY A 436 22.98 -14.67 -24.36
N ASP A 437 22.17 -13.64 -24.55
CA ASP A 437 21.54 -12.92 -23.44
C ASP A 437 20.35 -13.69 -22.84
N LEU A 438 19.85 -13.24 -21.69
CA LEU A 438 18.68 -13.85 -21.03
C LEU A 438 17.46 -13.92 -21.96
N ARG A 439 17.30 -12.96 -22.87
CA ARG A 439 16.18 -12.97 -23.81
C ARG A 439 16.28 -14.13 -24.78
N SER A 440 17.42 -14.29 -25.43
CA SER A 440 17.67 -15.41 -26.35
C SER A 440 17.55 -16.75 -25.63
N PHE A 441 18.03 -16.88 -24.39
CA PHE A 441 17.83 -18.11 -23.61
C PHE A 441 16.35 -18.44 -23.41
N VAL A 442 15.53 -17.44 -23.06
CA VAL A 442 14.10 -17.63 -22.85
C VAL A 442 13.40 -18.08 -24.15
N ASP A 443 13.71 -17.42 -25.26
CA ASP A 443 13.05 -17.65 -26.55
C ASP A 443 13.53 -18.95 -27.23
N ASP A 444 14.82 -19.26 -27.13
CA ASP A 444 15.45 -20.36 -27.88
C ASP A 444 15.49 -21.69 -27.09
N VAL A 445 15.47 -21.63 -25.75
CA VAL A 445 15.63 -22.81 -24.88
C VAL A 445 14.43 -23.00 -23.97
N LEU A 446 14.16 -22.04 -23.08
CA LEU A 446 13.19 -22.23 -22.00
C LEU A 446 11.76 -22.44 -22.53
N ILE A 447 11.24 -21.54 -23.36
CA ILE A 447 9.88 -21.66 -23.92
C ILE A 447 9.74 -22.91 -24.79
N PRO A 448 10.63 -23.18 -25.77
CA PRO A 448 10.52 -24.37 -26.62
C PRO A 448 10.51 -25.69 -25.84
N GLU A 449 11.38 -25.83 -24.83
CA GLU A 449 11.38 -27.03 -23.99
C GLU A 449 10.13 -27.15 -23.13
N MET A 450 9.62 -26.04 -22.58
CA MET A 450 8.36 -26.04 -21.83
C MET A 450 7.17 -26.46 -22.69
N ILE A 451 7.11 -26.04 -23.96
CA ILE A 451 6.04 -26.47 -24.88
C ILE A 451 6.01 -28.00 -25.02
N ILE A 452 7.17 -28.65 -25.17
CA ILE A 452 7.26 -30.11 -25.28
C ILE A 452 6.74 -30.79 -24.01
N VAL A 453 7.10 -30.27 -22.83
CA VAL A 453 6.64 -30.81 -21.54
C VAL A 453 5.14 -30.63 -21.37
N LEU A 454 4.60 -29.48 -21.72
CA LEU A 454 3.16 -29.20 -21.60
C LEU A 454 2.34 -30.03 -22.59
N GLU A 455 2.83 -30.27 -23.80
CA GLU A 455 2.21 -31.20 -24.75
C GLU A 455 2.22 -32.65 -24.24
N ARG A 456 3.30 -33.07 -23.58
CA ARG A 456 3.37 -34.39 -22.93
C ARG A 456 2.32 -34.50 -21.82
N LEU A 457 2.28 -33.51 -20.91
CA LEU A 457 1.32 -33.46 -19.80
C LEU A 457 -0.12 -33.47 -20.30
N LYS A 458 -0.43 -32.73 -21.37
CA LYS A 458 -1.74 -32.75 -22.01
C LYS A 458 -2.14 -34.15 -22.46
N LYS A 459 -1.23 -34.86 -23.14
CA LYS A 459 -1.49 -36.23 -23.64
C LYS A 459 -1.66 -37.23 -22.49
N GLU A 460 -0.87 -37.11 -21.43
CA GLU A 460 -1.00 -37.92 -20.22
C GLU A 460 -2.36 -37.67 -19.56
N ASP A 461 -2.75 -36.41 -19.40
CA ASP A 461 -4.05 -36.02 -18.83
C ASP A 461 -5.25 -36.52 -19.65
N GLU A 462 -5.17 -36.44 -20.98
CA GLU A 462 -6.17 -36.99 -21.90
C GLU A 462 -6.25 -38.52 -21.81
N THR A 463 -5.12 -39.20 -21.63
CA THR A 463 -5.05 -40.66 -21.61
C THR A 463 -5.57 -41.23 -20.29
N GLU A 464 -5.17 -40.63 -19.16
CA GLU A 464 -5.44 -41.18 -17.82
C GLU A 464 -6.80 -40.73 -17.26
N TYR A 465 -7.21 -39.48 -17.52
CA TYR A 465 -8.31 -38.87 -16.79
C TYR A 465 -9.52 -38.50 -17.66
N ALA A 466 -9.43 -38.55 -19.00
CA ALA A 466 -10.55 -38.14 -19.86
C ALA A 466 -11.79 -39.02 -19.70
N ALA A 467 -11.63 -40.32 -19.44
CA ALA A 467 -12.75 -41.22 -19.16
C ALA A 467 -13.49 -40.81 -17.88
N GLY A 468 -12.76 -40.65 -16.78
CA GLY A 468 -13.32 -40.22 -15.49
C GLY A 468 -13.98 -38.85 -15.56
N ARG A 469 -13.37 -37.86 -16.23
CA ARG A 469 -13.96 -36.52 -16.44
C ARG A 469 -15.30 -36.59 -17.18
N ARG A 470 -15.40 -37.41 -18.23
CA ARG A 470 -16.67 -37.62 -18.96
C ARG A 470 -17.74 -38.24 -18.07
N GLU A 471 -17.38 -39.18 -17.21
CA GLU A 471 -18.33 -39.84 -16.30
C GLU A 471 -18.91 -38.87 -15.26
N VAL A 472 -18.13 -37.90 -14.78
CA VAL A 472 -18.61 -36.85 -13.85
C VAL A 472 -19.17 -35.61 -14.56
N GLY A 473 -19.32 -35.65 -15.89
CA GLY A 473 -19.95 -34.57 -16.68
C GLY A 473 -19.07 -33.34 -16.91
N VAL A 474 -17.75 -33.43 -16.74
CA VAL A 474 -16.82 -32.33 -17.02
C VAL A 474 -16.54 -32.30 -18.53
N VAL A 475 -17.03 -31.24 -19.20
CA VAL A 475 -16.77 -30.98 -20.63
C VAL A 475 -15.59 -30.02 -20.76
N MET A 476 -14.45 -30.54 -21.21
CA MET A 476 -13.34 -29.70 -21.64
C MET A 476 -13.68 -29.18 -23.03
N TYR A 477 -14.03 -27.89 -23.15
CA TYR A 477 -14.15 -27.26 -24.47
C TYR A 477 -12.77 -27.29 -25.13
N GLU A 478 -12.69 -27.59 -26.44
CA GLU A 478 -11.44 -27.59 -27.21
C GLU A 478 -10.86 -26.18 -27.35
#